data_AF-A0A973V1Y2-F1
#
_entry.id   AF-A0A973V1Y2-F1
#
_cell.length_a   1.000
_cell.length_b   1.000
_cell.length_c   1.000
_cell.angle_alpha   90.00
_cell.angle_beta   90.00
_cell.angle_gamma   90.00
#
_symmetry.space_group_name_H-M   'P 1'
#
loop_
_entity.id
_entity.type
_entity.pdbx_description
1 polymer ?
#
loop_
_entity_poly.entity_id
_entity_poly.type
_entity_poly.pdbx_seq_one_letter_code
_entity_poly.pdbx_strand_id
1 'polypeptide(L)'
;MTSSQPDLEARVAAAVRTIADEPQIVRPPLPIRRERRVARGLQRWAPAAAALGVLVMILLVAGVPWGSGGGPTTAAPASKPLLPETFAGMSLVTAKLSDAPLKQRAIAVVSQGNLGTTWGTVQKVVVGADGRTYRRIDLAESRGAQGADAEWHNAQTLLSADGTQIAVGDERGGATEIPLLDLVTGERHDVKLARPSAYRLMGWSPEGTKLAVTVRDVAAREAEVFDGDEEDGRLMVVDVSTGSWQDLGVYQNWWAPVAFSADGTRLMVQNYVDQSWHLDAIEVSSGRTVASTNLPRDWSITGYAPDLGGAVVIQAGDDDTRLQVMRLPDGTPAGREISLGRSADPVAWRSAGTLVLFSTSHAGRSPELIELDVDTGAVRVLATFEEPLLGGVNSVALASDLLADAGTTDAQPERGPWPVGIRIAIGVLLGGIAVVAVRSWRRARA
;
A
#
# COMPACT_ATOMS: atom_id res chain seq x y z
N MET A 1 -10.02 -19.80 15.57
CA MET A 1 -11.11 -19.25 16.40
C MET A 1 -11.55 -17.94 15.78
N THR A 2 -12.79 -17.83 15.28
CA THR A 2 -13.26 -16.62 14.57
C THR A 2 -13.54 -15.49 15.57
N SER A 3 -12.68 -14.48 15.62
CA SER A 3 -13.02 -13.19 16.24
C SER A 3 -14.07 -12.51 15.33
N SER A 4 -15.34 -12.73 15.65
CA SER A 4 -16.46 -12.06 14.99
C SER A 4 -16.43 -10.57 15.33
N GLN A 5 -16.85 -9.70 14.42
CA GLN A 5 -17.04 -8.24 14.61
C GLN A 5 -17.51 -7.78 16.02
N PRO A 6 -18.40 -8.48 16.76
CA PRO A 6 -18.72 -8.15 18.16
C PRO A 6 -17.55 -8.22 19.16
N ASP A 7 -16.47 -8.94 18.84
CA ASP A 7 -15.26 -9.03 19.68
C ASP A 7 -14.42 -7.75 19.59
N LEU A 8 -14.35 -7.11 18.42
CA LEU A 8 -13.74 -5.79 18.27
C LEU A 8 -14.53 -4.72 19.03
N GLU A 9 -15.86 -4.73 18.90
CA GLU A 9 -16.73 -3.80 19.65
C GLU A 9 -16.62 -4.01 21.17
N ALA A 10 -16.53 -5.27 21.62
CA ALA A 10 -16.31 -5.60 23.02
C ALA A 10 -14.95 -5.11 23.53
N ARG A 11 -13.88 -5.25 22.72
CA ARG A 11 -12.52 -4.77 23.07
C ARG A 11 -12.45 -3.24 23.11
N VAL A 12 -13.09 -2.54 22.17
CA VAL A 12 -13.19 -1.07 22.20
C VAL A 12 -14.03 -0.61 23.40
N ALA A 13 -15.16 -1.25 23.70
CA ALA A 13 -15.99 -0.92 24.85
C ALA A 13 -15.26 -1.16 26.19
N ALA A 14 -14.46 -2.23 26.29
CA ALA A 14 -13.64 -2.50 27.46
C ALA A 14 -12.53 -1.45 27.64
N ALA A 15 -11.84 -1.07 26.56
CA ALA A 15 -10.81 -0.02 26.61
C ALA A 15 -11.40 1.34 27.03
N VAL A 16 -12.59 1.69 26.53
CA VAL A 16 -13.30 2.92 26.93
C VAL A 16 -13.71 2.88 28.40
N ARG A 17 -14.13 1.73 28.94
CA ARG A 17 -14.44 1.59 30.37
C ARG A 17 -13.21 1.75 31.25
N THR A 18 -12.08 1.17 30.88
CA THR A 18 -10.83 1.32 31.64
C THR A 18 -10.39 2.78 31.75
N ILE A 19 -10.58 3.57 30.68
CA ILE A 19 -10.31 5.02 30.71
C ILE A 19 -11.35 5.77 31.56
N ALA A 20 -12.62 5.34 31.54
CA ALA A 20 -13.68 5.96 32.33
C ALA A 20 -13.56 5.67 33.85
N ASP A 21 -13.00 4.50 34.20
CA ASP A 21 -12.82 4.04 35.58
C ASP A 21 -11.47 4.48 36.18
N GLU A 22 -10.65 5.23 35.44
CA GLU A 22 -9.40 5.78 35.93
C GLU A 22 -9.68 6.75 37.11
N PRO A 23 -9.07 6.53 38.29
CA PRO A 23 -9.42 7.27 39.50
C PRO A 23 -9.17 8.77 39.29
N GLN A 24 -10.18 9.58 39.61
CA GLN A 24 -10.10 11.03 39.49
C GLN A 24 -8.86 11.56 40.22
N ILE A 25 -7.89 12.05 39.45
CA ILE A 25 -6.75 12.77 39.98
C ILE A 25 -7.30 13.98 40.76
N VAL A 26 -7.15 13.95 42.08
CA VAL A 26 -7.52 15.04 42.97
C VAL A 26 -6.68 16.25 42.56
N ARG A 27 -7.30 17.18 41.82
CA ARG A 27 -6.62 18.39 41.37
C ARG A 27 -6.28 19.24 42.59
N PRO A 28 -5.04 19.73 42.71
CA PRO A 28 -4.68 20.66 43.76
C PRO A 28 -5.59 21.90 43.69
N PRO A 29 -5.89 22.53 44.85
CA PRO A 29 -6.77 23.68 44.91
C PRO A 29 -6.24 24.79 44.00
N LEU A 30 -7.09 25.24 43.08
CA LEU A 30 -6.76 26.31 42.15
C LEU A 30 -6.45 27.60 42.95
N PRO A 31 -5.41 28.36 42.56
CA PRO A 31 -5.11 29.64 43.19
C PRO A 31 -6.31 30.59 43.05
N ILE A 32 -6.57 31.35 44.12
CA ILE A 32 -7.66 32.32 44.23
C ILE A 32 -7.60 33.28 43.02
N ARG A 33 -8.59 33.12 42.14
CA ARG A 33 -8.66 33.84 40.86
C ARG A 33 -9.09 35.28 41.16
N ARG A 34 -8.15 36.23 41.07
CA ARG A 34 -8.46 37.66 41.09
C ARG A 34 -9.50 37.97 40.01
N GLU A 35 -10.65 38.50 40.43
CA GLU A 35 -11.72 38.98 39.54
C GLU A 35 -11.16 40.04 38.59
N ARG A 36 -10.85 39.63 37.36
CA ARG A 36 -10.67 40.59 36.26
C ARG A 36 -12.04 41.18 35.99
N ARG A 37 -12.22 42.48 36.27
CA ARG A 37 -13.35 43.27 35.79
C ARG A 37 -13.35 43.24 34.26
N VAL A 38 -14.07 42.28 33.68
CA VAL A 38 -14.28 42.20 32.24
C VAL A 38 -15.21 43.33 31.85
N ALA A 39 -14.79 44.13 30.86
CA ALA A 39 -15.51 45.30 30.38
C ALA A 39 -16.96 44.94 29.99
N ARG A 40 -17.93 45.64 30.60
CA ARG A 40 -19.39 45.47 30.40
C ARG A 40 -19.86 45.66 28.94
N GLY A 41 -19.01 46.16 28.05
CA GLY A 41 -19.36 46.44 26.64
C GLY A 41 -19.63 45.21 25.78
N LEU A 42 -18.96 44.08 26.05
CA LEU A 42 -19.14 42.84 25.27
C LEU A 42 -20.40 42.04 25.66
N GLN A 43 -21.15 42.52 26.67
CA GLN A 43 -22.25 41.80 27.30
C GLN A 43 -23.54 41.77 26.43
N ARG A 44 -23.69 42.65 25.44
CA ARG A 44 -24.89 42.67 24.58
C ARG A 44 -24.86 41.69 23.40
N TRP A 45 -23.68 41.19 23.00
CA TRP A 45 -23.51 40.46 21.73
C TRP A 45 -23.58 38.94 21.82
N ALA A 46 -23.70 38.37 23.01
CA ALA A 46 -23.52 36.95 23.19
C ALA A 46 -24.64 35.99 22.72
N PRO A 47 -25.94 36.32 22.74
CA PRO A 47 -26.91 35.49 22.03
C PRO A 47 -26.62 35.49 20.51
N ALA A 48 -26.15 36.62 19.96
CA ALA A 48 -25.68 36.69 18.59
C ALA A 48 -24.40 35.86 18.38
N ALA A 49 -23.47 35.82 19.35
CA ALA A 49 -22.28 34.96 19.28
C ALA A 49 -22.61 33.46 19.37
N ALA A 50 -23.61 33.06 20.15
CA ALA A 50 -24.07 31.67 20.21
C ALA A 50 -24.81 31.25 18.93
N ALA A 51 -25.67 32.12 18.39
CA ALA A 51 -26.31 31.91 17.10
C ALA A 51 -25.28 31.88 15.97
N LEU A 52 -24.28 32.77 16.00
CA LEU A 52 -23.14 32.75 15.09
C LEU A 52 -22.33 31.46 15.26
N GLY A 53 -22.13 30.95 16.48
CA GLY A 53 -21.45 29.68 16.71
C GLY A 53 -22.19 28.48 16.12
N VAL A 54 -23.52 28.43 16.26
CA VAL A 54 -24.37 27.39 15.64
C VAL A 54 -24.42 27.55 14.13
N LEU A 55 -24.52 28.78 13.62
CA LEU A 55 -24.51 29.07 12.18
C LEU A 55 -23.15 28.76 11.56
N VAL A 56 -22.05 29.06 12.26
CA VAL A 56 -20.70 28.64 11.90
C VAL A 56 -20.61 27.13 11.96
N MET A 57 -21.21 26.43 12.93
CA MET A 57 -21.22 24.97 12.95
C MET A 57 -22.02 24.37 11.77
N ILE A 58 -23.22 24.90 11.49
CA ILE A 58 -24.06 24.50 10.36
C ILE A 58 -23.36 24.82 9.05
N LEU A 59 -22.69 25.96 8.94
CA LEU A 59 -21.86 26.26 7.78
C LEU A 59 -20.67 25.28 7.76
N LEU A 60 -19.89 25.08 8.81
CA LEU A 60 -18.75 24.14 8.80
C LEU A 60 -19.18 22.69 8.46
N VAL A 61 -20.41 22.30 8.77
CA VAL A 61 -20.98 20.97 8.47
C VAL A 61 -21.69 20.90 7.11
N ALA A 62 -22.33 21.98 6.65
CA ALA A 62 -23.22 21.99 5.48
C ALA A 62 -22.85 23.00 4.37
N GLY A 63 -21.94 23.95 4.58
CA GLY A 63 -21.76 25.09 3.68
C GLY A 63 -20.47 25.93 3.73
N VAL A 64 -19.50 25.66 4.62
CA VAL A 64 -18.13 26.15 4.48
C VAL A 64 -17.45 25.10 3.62
N PRO A 65 -17.16 25.38 2.34
CA PRO A 65 -16.18 24.59 1.63
C PRO A 65 -14.89 24.73 2.44
N TRP A 66 -14.52 23.70 3.23
CA TRP A 66 -13.26 23.64 4.00
C TRP A 66 -12.08 23.52 3.03
N GLY A 67 -11.90 24.58 2.25
CA GLY A 67 -11.22 24.61 0.97
C GLY A 67 -12.21 24.79 -0.18
N SER A 68 -12.62 26.02 -0.46
CA SER A 68 -12.88 26.44 -1.86
C SER A 68 -11.56 26.56 -2.64
N GLY A 69 -10.70 25.54 -2.51
CA GLY A 69 -9.65 25.21 -3.46
C GLY A 69 -10.20 24.09 -4.36
N GLY A 70 -11.34 24.36 -5.01
CA GLY A 70 -12.08 23.42 -5.84
C GLY A 70 -12.68 22.23 -5.06
N GLY A 71 -13.94 21.84 -5.35
CA GLY A 71 -14.29 20.42 -5.17
C GLY A 71 -13.21 19.59 -5.88
N PRO A 72 -12.88 18.36 -5.39
CA PRO A 72 -11.65 17.63 -5.74
C PRO A 72 -11.32 17.90 -7.18
N THR A 73 -10.45 18.89 -7.40
CA THR A 73 -10.18 19.34 -8.75
C THR A 73 -9.36 18.20 -9.22
N THR A 74 -10.03 17.29 -9.92
CA THR A 74 -9.39 16.12 -10.50
C THR A 74 -8.22 16.72 -11.21
N ALA A 75 -7.02 16.50 -10.66
CA ALA A 75 -5.84 17.18 -11.14
C ALA A 75 -5.85 16.91 -12.64
N ALA A 76 -5.80 17.98 -13.45
CA ALA A 76 -5.74 17.80 -14.89
C ALA A 76 -4.62 16.77 -15.12
N PRO A 77 -4.89 15.68 -15.85
CA PRO A 77 -3.97 14.56 -15.93
C PRO A 77 -2.58 15.11 -16.23
N ALA A 78 -1.64 14.85 -15.32
CA ALA A 78 -0.32 15.41 -15.45
C ALA A 78 0.24 14.96 -16.81
N SER A 79 0.65 15.92 -17.64
CA SER A 79 1.19 15.60 -18.97
C SER A 79 2.50 14.81 -18.87
N LYS A 80 3.11 14.78 -17.69
CA LYS A 80 4.30 14.02 -17.34
C LYS A 80 4.12 13.38 -15.96
N PRO A 81 4.44 12.09 -15.77
CA PRO A 81 4.39 11.45 -14.45
C PRO A 81 5.35 12.11 -13.46
N LEU A 82 4.96 12.16 -12.19
CA LEU A 82 5.74 12.73 -11.10
C LEU A 82 5.82 11.72 -9.95
N LEU A 83 7.05 11.51 -9.45
CA LEU A 83 7.35 10.78 -8.25
C LEU A 83 7.50 11.78 -7.08
N PRO A 84 6.87 11.58 -5.92
CA PRO A 84 7.12 12.43 -4.76
C PRO A 84 8.61 12.35 -4.35
N GLU A 85 9.25 13.47 -4.06
CA GLU A 85 10.59 13.50 -3.43
C GLU A 85 10.54 12.94 -2.01
N THR A 86 9.40 13.16 -1.35
CA THR A 86 9.09 12.57 -0.06
C THR A 86 7.68 11.98 -0.11
N PHE A 87 7.60 10.66 -0.01
CA PHE A 87 6.34 9.96 0.16
C PHE A 87 5.77 10.26 1.54
N ALA A 88 4.54 10.74 1.55
CA ALA A 88 3.90 11.13 2.79
C ALA A 88 3.54 9.91 3.64
N GLY A 89 3.69 10.04 4.97
CA GLY A 89 3.46 8.94 5.90
C GLY A 89 2.00 8.46 5.98
N MET A 90 1.72 7.51 6.87
CA MET A 90 0.35 7.03 7.11
C MET A 90 -0.58 8.18 7.55
N SER A 91 -1.83 8.16 7.08
CA SER A 91 -2.84 9.09 7.56
C SER A 91 -4.24 8.46 7.58
N LEU A 92 -4.82 8.43 8.79
CA LEU A 92 -6.17 7.91 9.04
C LEU A 92 -7.28 8.73 8.37
N VAL A 93 -6.98 9.95 7.90
CA VAL A 93 -7.93 10.81 7.18
C VAL A 93 -7.80 10.72 5.66
N THR A 94 -7.02 9.77 5.14
CA THR A 94 -6.92 9.54 3.70
C THR A 94 -8.23 8.94 3.17
N ALA A 95 -8.77 9.55 2.10
CA ALA A 95 -9.98 9.09 1.44
C ALA A 95 -9.79 7.68 0.85
N LYS A 96 -10.87 6.90 0.82
CA LYS A 96 -10.91 5.59 0.16
C LYS A 96 -10.93 5.75 -1.35
N LEU A 97 -10.33 4.79 -2.05
CA LEU A 97 -10.33 4.74 -3.50
C LEU A 97 -11.75 4.53 -4.04
N SER A 98 -12.58 3.73 -3.33
CA SER A 98 -14.01 3.54 -3.64
C SER A 98 -14.82 4.84 -3.62
N ASP A 99 -14.47 5.78 -2.74
CA ASP A 99 -15.24 7.00 -2.48
C ASP A 99 -14.72 8.18 -3.31
N ALA A 100 -13.43 8.17 -3.62
CA ALA A 100 -12.73 9.23 -4.34
C ALA A 100 -11.68 8.61 -5.28
N PRO A 101 -12.10 8.10 -6.46
CA PRO A 101 -11.18 7.48 -7.41
C PRO A 101 -10.09 8.47 -7.85
N LEU A 102 -8.92 7.94 -8.25
CA LEU A 102 -7.80 8.77 -8.71
C LEU A 102 -8.16 9.57 -9.97
N LYS A 103 -8.89 8.93 -10.89
CA LYS A 103 -9.23 9.45 -12.22
C LYS A 103 -8.00 9.77 -13.08
N GLN A 104 -6.92 9.02 -12.85
CA GLN A 104 -5.64 9.10 -13.53
C GLN A 104 -4.85 7.81 -13.27
N ARG A 105 -3.76 7.62 -14.00
CA ARG A 105 -2.80 6.53 -13.74
C ARG A 105 -2.16 6.73 -12.35
N ALA A 106 -1.68 5.67 -11.72
CA ALA A 106 -0.89 5.73 -10.49
C ALA A 106 0.59 5.45 -10.77
N ILE A 107 1.46 6.13 -10.04
CA ILE A 107 2.91 5.89 -10.09
C ILE A 107 3.35 4.82 -9.09
N ALA A 108 2.63 4.68 -7.97
CA ALA A 108 3.02 3.78 -6.90
C ALA A 108 1.84 3.23 -6.10
N VAL A 109 2.04 2.06 -5.49
CA VAL A 109 1.27 1.55 -4.35
C VAL A 109 2.22 1.35 -3.18
N VAL A 110 1.90 1.93 -2.04
CA VAL A 110 2.72 1.95 -0.83
C VAL A 110 1.96 1.25 0.30
N SER A 111 2.63 0.33 0.98
CA SER A 111 2.14 -0.29 2.20
C SER A 111 2.76 0.41 3.40
N GLN A 112 1.91 0.99 4.24
CA GLN A 112 2.32 1.80 5.38
C GLN A 112 1.78 1.22 6.67
N GLY A 113 2.54 1.39 7.75
CA GLY A 113 2.17 1.02 9.10
C GLY A 113 2.92 -0.18 9.62
N ASN A 114 3.29 -0.13 10.89
CA ASN A 114 3.63 -1.29 11.68
C ASN A 114 3.70 -0.82 13.14
N LEU A 115 2.56 -0.92 13.85
CA LEU A 115 2.47 -0.70 15.30
C LEU A 115 2.16 -2.01 16.02
N GLY A 116 2.76 -3.11 15.57
CA GLY A 116 2.57 -4.43 16.14
C GLY A 116 1.11 -4.91 16.20
N THR A 117 0.95 -6.16 16.63
CA THR A 117 -0.31 -6.91 16.78
C THR A 117 -1.51 -6.17 17.42
N THR A 118 -1.30 -5.09 18.19
CA THR A 118 -2.37 -4.56 19.07
C THR A 118 -3.37 -3.67 18.35
N TRP A 119 -2.96 -2.94 17.31
CA TRP A 119 -3.81 -1.90 16.70
C TRP A 119 -4.17 -2.14 15.23
N GLY A 120 -3.48 -3.06 14.54
CA GLY A 120 -3.79 -3.43 13.15
C GLY A 120 -3.79 -2.25 12.18
N THR A 121 -3.04 -1.19 12.47
CA THR A 121 -3.00 0.03 11.65
C THR A 121 -2.06 -0.17 10.49
N VAL A 122 -2.45 -1.00 9.52
CA VAL A 122 -1.78 -1.09 8.23
C VAL A 122 -2.67 -0.46 7.16
N GLN A 123 -2.07 0.28 6.24
CA GLN A 123 -2.75 1.01 5.19
C GLN A 123 -2.08 0.69 3.85
N LYS A 124 -2.87 0.31 2.85
CA LYS A 124 -2.42 0.26 1.45
C LYS A 124 -2.86 1.54 0.76
N VAL A 125 -1.92 2.29 0.19
CA VAL A 125 -2.18 3.60 -0.42
C VAL A 125 -1.70 3.59 -1.85
N VAL A 126 -2.56 3.99 -2.77
CA VAL A 126 -2.18 4.28 -4.15
C VAL A 126 -1.83 5.76 -4.29
N VAL A 127 -0.76 6.05 -5.02
CA VAL A 127 -0.25 7.39 -5.33
C VAL A 127 -0.45 7.66 -6.82
N GLY A 128 -1.21 8.70 -7.14
CA GLY A 128 -1.46 9.15 -8.51
C GLY A 128 -0.19 9.52 -9.26
N ALA A 129 -0.23 9.46 -10.59
CA ALA A 129 0.88 9.84 -11.47
C ALA A 129 1.20 11.34 -11.41
N ASP A 130 0.38 12.15 -10.74
CA ASP A 130 0.69 13.53 -10.39
C ASP A 130 1.61 13.69 -9.16
N GLY A 131 2.01 12.57 -8.52
CA GLY A 131 2.87 12.54 -7.34
C GLY A 131 2.26 13.14 -6.08
N ARG A 132 0.98 13.55 -6.12
CA ARG A 132 0.32 14.25 -5.01
C ARG A 132 -0.97 13.60 -4.56
N THR A 133 -1.66 12.83 -5.40
CA THR A 133 -2.98 12.29 -5.05
C THR A 133 -2.83 10.95 -4.34
N TYR A 134 -3.24 10.86 -3.07
CA TYR A 134 -3.15 9.64 -2.26
C TYR A 134 -4.54 9.09 -1.96
N ARG A 135 -4.78 7.80 -2.18
CA ARG A 135 -6.05 7.13 -1.85
C ARG A 135 -5.83 5.77 -1.19
N ARG A 136 -6.65 5.44 -0.21
CA ARG A 136 -6.63 4.12 0.46
C ARG A 136 -7.24 3.06 -0.42
N ILE A 137 -6.58 1.93 -0.56
CA ILE A 137 -7.12 0.75 -1.25
C ILE A 137 -7.98 -0.01 -0.24
N ASP A 138 -9.19 0.48 0.00
CA ASP A 138 -10.11 -0.03 1.02
C ASP A 138 -10.50 -1.50 0.78
N LEU A 139 -10.53 -1.95 -0.49
CA LEU A 139 -10.74 -3.35 -0.81
C LEU A 139 -9.61 -4.24 -0.27
N ALA A 140 -8.35 -3.81 -0.38
CA ALA A 140 -7.20 -4.57 0.13
C ALA A 140 -7.24 -4.65 1.67
N GLU A 141 -7.66 -3.57 2.33
CA GLU A 141 -7.87 -3.57 3.79
C GLU A 141 -8.98 -4.53 4.20
N SER A 142 -10.12 -4.52 3.49
CA SER A 142 -11.25 -5.41 3.79
C SER A 142 -10.94 -6.90 3.55
N ARG A 143 -10.07 -7.18 2.58
CA ARG A 143 -9.61 -8.53 2.27
C ARG A 143 -8.42 -8.98 3.10
N GLY A 144 -7.81 -8.08 3.86
CA GLY A 144 -6.76 -8.38 4.83
C GLY A 144 -7.16 -9.44 5.86
N ALA A 145 -6.16 -9.98 6.53
CA ALA A 145 -6.29 -11.10 7.46
C ALA A 145 -5.08 -11.19 8.39
N GLN A 146 -5.19 -12.03 9.42
CA GLN A 146 -4.06 -12.28 10.33
C GLN A 146 -3.05 -13.25 9.69
N GLY A 147 -1.76 -12.95 9.83
CA GLY A 147 -0.64 -13.85 9.51
C GLY A 147 -0.42 -14.90 10.59
N ALA A 148 0.53 -15.82 10.38
CA ALA A 148 0.91 -16.79 11.42
C ALA A 148 1.56 -16.11 12.64
N ASP A 149 2.09 -14.90 12.45
CA ASP A 149 2.56 -13.99 13.48
C ASP A 149 1.41 -13.33 14.30
N ALA A 150 0.16 -13.66 13.98
CA ALA A 150 -1.06 -13.04 14.50
C ALA A 150 -1.17 -11.52 14.21
N GLU A 151 -0.33 -10.98 13.34
CA GLU A 151 -0.41 -9.59 12.89
C GLU A 151 -1.42 -9.45 11.76
N TRP A 152 -2.11 -8.30 11.72
CA TRP A 152 -3.03 -8.02 10.65
C TRP A 152 -2.26 -7.52 9.42
N HIS A 153 -2.42 -8.23 8.31
CA HIS A 153 -1.86 -7.89 7.01
C HIS A 153 -2.97 -7.48 6.06
N ASN A 154 -2.78 -6.38 5.32
CA ASN A 154 -3.67 -6.05 4.21
C ASN A 154 -3.46 -7.06 3.08
N ALA A 155 -4.52 -7.33 2.30
CA ALA A 155 -4.37 -8.18 1.13
C ALA A 155 -3.29 -7.63 0.18
N GLN A 156 -2.60 -8.54 -0.49
CA GLN A 156 -1.60 -8.19 -1.48
C GLN A 156 -2.21 -7.33 -2.59
N THR A 157 -1.43 -6.41 -3.13
CA THR A 157 -1.82 -5.54 -4.24
C THR A 157 -0.70 -5.49 -5.25
N LEU A 158 -1.01 -5.65 -6.54
CA LEU A 158 -0.06 -5.43 -7.63
C LEU A 158 -0.56 -4.32 -8.57
N LEU A 159 0.26 -3.30 -8.74
CA LEU A 159 0.05 -2.22 -9.70
C LEU A 159 0.51 -2.69 -11.08
N SER A 160 -0.31 -2.48 -12.11
CA SER A 160 0.09 -2.75 -13.49
C SER A 160 1.27 -1.87 -13.92
N ALA A 161 2.07 -2.33 -14.89
CA ALA A 161 3.24 -1.60 -15.39
C ALA A 161 2.87 -0.19 -15.89
N ASP A 162 1.70 -0.07 -16.51
CA ASP A 162 1.13 1.19 -16.98
C ASP A 162 0.44 2.01 -15.87
N GLY A 163 0.29 1.48 -14.66
CA GLY A 163 -0.35 2.18 -13.55
C GLY A 163 -1.85 2.47 -13.75
N THR A 164 -2.53 1.81 -14.69
CA THR A 164 -3.99 1.98 -14.88
C THR A 164 -4.81 1.06 -13.98
N GLN A 165 -4.25 -0.05 -13.51
CA GLN A 165 -4.97 -1.09 -12.79
C GLN A 165 -4.25 -1.55 -11.52
N ILE A 166 -5.04 -1.96 -10.52
CA ILE A 166 -4.56 -2.68 -9.34
C ILE A 166 -5.28 -4.02 -9.25
N ALA A 167 -4.53 -5.11 -9.21
CA ALA A 167 -5.04 -6.42 -8.79
C ALA A 167 -4.99 -6.54 -7.25
N VAL A 168 -6.02 -7.15 -6.65
CA VAL A 168 -6.10 -7.40 -5.20
C VAL A 168 -6.12 -8.90 -4.90
N GLY A 169 -5.20 -9.35 -4.05
CA GLY A 169 -5.01 -10.73 -3.61
C GLY A 169 -6.11 -11.26 -2.69
N ASP A 170 -6.13 -12.58 -2.50
CA ASP A 170 -6.90 -13.21 -1.42
C ASP A 170 -6.25 -14.53 -1.01
N GLU A 171 -5.43 -14.46 0.04
CA GLU A 171 -4.64 -15.58 0.54
C GLU A 171 -5.37 -16.41 1.62
N ARG A 172 -6.69 -16.23 1.79
CA ARG A 172 -7.49 -16.95 2.81
C ARG A 172 -8.32 -18.11 2.27
N GLY A 173 -8.44 -18.25 0.96
CA GLY A 173 -9.38 -19.20 0.37
C GLY A 173 -10.81 -18.68 0.28
N GLY A 174 -11.65 -19.47 -0.40
CA GLY A 174 -13.06 -19.18 -0.66
C GLY A 174 -13.31 -18.02 -1.62
N ALA A 175 -12.29 -17.37 -2.16
CA ALA A 175 -12.46 -16.30 -3.13
C ALA A 175 -12.96 -16.89 -4.45
N THR A 176 -13.90 -16.21 -5.12
CA THR A 176 -14.45 -16.62 -6.41
C THR A 176 -13.99 -15.74 -7.57
N GLU A 177 -13.18 -14.74 -7.28
CA GLU A 177 -12.70 -13.75 -8.24
C GLU A 177 -11.40 -13.09 -7.82
N ILE A 178 -10.67 -12.59 -8.83
CA ILE A 178 -9.59 -11.61 -8.69
C ILE A 178 -10.15 -10.22 -9.05
N PRO A 179 -10.29 -9.32 -8.08
CA PRO A 179 -10.71 -7.94 -8.35
C PRO A 179 -9.57 -7.15 -9.00
N LEU A 180 -9.93 -6.42 -10.05
CA LEU A 180 -9.13 -5.42 -10.73
C LEU A 180 -9.80 -4.05 -10.54
N LEU A 181 -9.05 -3.10 -9.99
CA LEU A 181 -9.49 -1.73 -9.79
C LEU A 181 -8.91 -0.85 -10.89
N ASP A 182 -9.75 -0.28 -11.74
CA ASP A 182 -9.35 0.71 -12.74
C ASP A 182 -9.20 2.07 -12.06
N LEU A 183 -8.00 2.62 -12.10
CA LEU A 183 -7.64 3.85 -11.42
C LEU A 183 -8.05 5.10 -12.21
N VAL A 184 -8.25 4.96 -13.52
CA VAL A 184 -8.65 6.03 -14.44
C VAL A 184 -10.16 6.21 -14.43
N THR A 185 -10.93 5.13 -14.47
CA THR A 185 -12.39 5.19 -14.44
C THR A 185 -12.94 5.14 -13.01
N GLY A 186 -12.20 4.52 -12.08
CA GLY A 186 -12.68 4.19 -10.74
C GLY A 186 -13.56 2.95 -10.69
N GLU A 187 -13.71 2.23 -11.82
CA GLU A 187 -14.55 1.03 -11.89
C GLU A 187 -13.81 -0.20 -11.37
N ARG A 188 -14.59 -1.18 -10.91
CA ARG A 188 -14.09 -2.50 -10.51
C ARG A 188 -14.51 -3.53 -11.54
N HIS A 189 -13.56 -4.34 -11.98
CA HIS A 189 -13.77 -5.52 -12.82
C HIS A 189 -13.33 -6.77 -12.04
N ASP A 190 -14.04 -7.88 -12.19
CA ASP A 190 -13.74 -9.13 -11.49
C ASP A 190 -13.39 -10.24 -12.49
N VAL A 191 -12.17 -10.78 -12.42
CA VAL A 191 -11.80 -11.98 -13.18
C VAL A 191 -12.23 -13.21 -12.41
N LYS A 192 -13.14 -14.01 -12.99
CA LYS A 192 -13.70 -15.18 -12.31
C LYS A 192 -12.69 -16.30 -12.15
N LEU A 193 -12.67 -16.90 -10.97
CA LEU A 193 -11.94 -18.13 -10.68
C LEU A 193 -12.79 -19.33 -11.11
N ALA A 194 -12.14 -20.39 -11.60
CA ALA A 194 -12.83 -21.62 -12.00
C ALA A 194 -13.54 -22.31 -10.83
N ARG A 195 -13.05 -22.10 -9.62
CA ARG A 195 -13.58 -22.61 -8.35
C ARG A 195 -13.16 -21.68 -7.21
N PRO A 196 -13.83 -21.75 -6.05
CA PRO A 196 -13.39 -20.99 -4.90
C PRO A 196 -11.98 -21.41 -4.46
N SER A 197 -11.07 -20.45 -4.33
CA SER A 197 -9.64 -20.68 -4.13
C SER A 197 -9.00 -19.62 -3.25
N ALA A 198 -7.80 -19.92 -2.76
CA ALA A 198 -6.84 -18.92 -2.29
C ALA A 198 -5.88 -18.61 -3.43
N TYR A 199 -5.40 -17.38 -3.51
CA TYR A 199 -4.44 -17.02 -4.52
C TYR A 199 -3.54 -15.87 -4.10
N ARG A 200 -2.31 -15.91 -4.61
CA ARG A 200 -1.32 -14.84 -4.48
C ARG A 200 -1.03 -14.25 -5.86
N LEU A 201 -0.84 -12.94 -5.87
CA LEU A 201 -0.45 -12.19 -7.04
C LEU A 201 1.08 -12.23 -7.19
N MET A 202 1.57 -12.64 -8.35
CA MET A 202 3.01 -12.86 -8.53
C MET A 202 3.66 -11.80 -9.42
N GLY A 203 2.97 -11.37 -10.49
CA GLY A 203 3.50 -10.33 -11.36
C GLY A 203 2.58 -10.01 -12.53
N TRP A 204 2.69 -8.79 -13.06
CA TRP A 204 2.06 -8.39 -14.33
C TRP A 204 3.00 -8.65 -15.50
N SER A 205 2.44 -9.00 -16.66
CA SER A 205 3.19 -8.90 -17.90
C SER A 205 3.44 -7.43 -18.25
N PRO A 206 4.52 -7.10 -19.01
CA PRO A 206 4.87 -5.73 -19.32
C PRO A 206 3.75 -4.95 -20.02
N GLU A 207 2.97 -5.61 -20.87
CA GLU A 207 1.84 -5.01 -21.57
C GLU A 207 0.55 -4.89 -20.71
N GLY A 208 0.57 -5.38 -19.47
CA GLY A 208 -0.55 -5.28 -18.53
C GLY A 208 -1.76 -6.16 -18.84
N THR A 209 -1.66 -7.08 -19.82
CA THR A 209 -2.78 -7.95 -20.20
C THR A 209 -2.78 -9.30 -19.50
N LYS A 210 -1.67 -9.69 -18.87
CA LYS A 210 -1.52 -10.96 -18.17
C LYS A 210 -1.07 -10.79 -16.75
N LEU A 211 -1.59 -11.64 -15.88
CA LEU A 211 -1.28 -11.68 -14.46
C LEU A 211 -0.84 -13.09 -14.09
N ALA A 212 0.38 -13.23 -13.60
CA ALA A 212 0.85 -14.47 -13.00
C ALA A 212 0.31 -14.56 -11.56
N VAL A 213 -0.27 -15.70 -11.21
CA VAL A 213 -0.84 -15.98 -9.89
C VAL A 213 -0.50 -17.39 -9.45
N THR A 214 -0.23 -17.59 -8.15
CA THR A 214 -0.26 -18.93 -7.56
C THR A 214 -1.64 -19.17 -6.97
N VAL A 215 -2.22 -20.34 -7.23
CA VAL A 215 -3.60 -20.69 -6.83
C VAL A 215 -3.60 -21.98 -6.03
N ARG A 216 -4.38 -21.98 -4.95
CA ARG A 216 -4.69 -23.15 -4.13
C ARG A 216 -6.19 -23.36 -4.04
N ASP A 217 -6.61 -24.60 -4.20
CA ASP A 217 -8.03 -24.96 -4.19
C ASP A 217 -8.57 -25.09 -2.78
N VAL A 218 -8.89 -23.94 -2.18
CA VAL A 218 -9.43 -23.86 -0.82
C VAL A 218 -10.85 -23.32 -0.91
N ALA A 219 -11.83 -24.22 -0.78
CA ALA A 219 -13.22 -23.87 -0.99
C ALA A 219 -13.80 -22.96 0.11
N ALA A 220 -13.35 -23.15 1.34
CA ALA A 220 -13.78 -22.36 2.50
C ALA A 220 -12.81 -21.21 2.75
N ARG A 221 -13.33 -20.08 3.26
CA ARG A 221 -12.51 -18.97 3.71
C ARG A 221 -11.97 -19.27 5.10
N GLU A 222 -10.66 -19.18 5.25
CA GLU A 222 -9.96 -19.35 6.51
C GLU A 222 -9.83 -18.02 7.28
N ALA A 223 -9.54 -18.10 8.58
CA ALA A 223 -9.39 -16.91 9.42
C ALA A 223 -8.02 -16.24 9.22
N GLU A 224 -7.00 -17.05 8.96
CA GLU A 224 -5.59 -16.67 8.80
C GLU A 224 -5.21 -16.77 7.31
N VAL A 225 -4.20 -16.02 6.89
CA VAL A 225 -3.60 -16.23 5.56
C VAL A 225 -2.79 -17.51 5.54
N PHE A 226 -2.68 -18.13 4.37
CA PHE A 226 -1.75 -19.23 4.17
C PHE A 226 -0.31 -18.74 4.30
N ASP A 227 0.36 -19.20 5.35
CA ASP A 227 1.74 -18.87 5.68
C ASP A 227 2.50 -20.20 5.79
N GLY A 228 3.06 -20.66 4.67
CA GLY A 228 3.74 -21.94 4.61
C GLY A 228 4.75 -22.03 3.47
N ASP A 229 5.99 -22.38 3.82
CA ASP A 229 7.10 -22.71 2.92
C ASP A 229 6.95 -24.10 2.27
N GLU A 230 6.00 -24.92 2.74
CA GLU A 230 5.84 -26.33 2.35
C GLU A 230 4.57 -26.61 1.54
N GLU A 231 3.87 -25.58 1.08
CA GLU A 231 2.56 -25.75 0.44
C GLU A 231 2.63 -25.63 -1.08
N ASP A 232 2.26 -26.72 -1.76
CA ASP A 232 2.17 -26.78 -3.22
C ASP A 232 1.09 -25.80 -3.75
N GLY A 233 1.52 -24.88 -4.63
CA GLY A 233 0.65 -24.00 -5.39
C GLY A 233 0.64 -24.36 -6.88
N ARG A 234 -0.47 -24.09 -7.58
CA ARG A 234 -0.49 -24.13 -9.04
C ARG A 234 -0.15 -22.75 -9.57
N LEU A 235 0.89 -22.65 -10.39
CA LEU A 235 1.22 -21.42 -11.08
C LEU A 235 0.32 -21.29 -12.30
N MET A 236 -0.41 -20.18 -12.38
CA MET A 236 -1.32 -19.86 -13.45
C MET A 236 -0.94 -18.52 -14.07
N VAL A 237 -1.24 -18.34 -15.34
CA VAL A 237 -1.27 -17.04 -16.01
C VAL A 237 -2.69 -16.74 -16.44
N VAL A 238 -3.17 -15.56 -16.08
CA VAL A 238 -4.53 -15.09 -16.35
C VAL A 238 -4.46 -13.97 -17.36
N ASP A 239 -5.14 -14.12 -18.48
CA ASP A 239 -5.38 -13.01 -19.40
C ASP A 239 -6.56 -12.18 -18.88
N VAL A 240 -6.28 -11.00 -18.34
CA VAL A 240 -7.28 -10.21 -17.62
C VAL A 240 -8.34 -9.61 -18.54
N SER A 241 -8.04 -9.50 -19.84
CA SER A 241 -8.94 -8.94 -20.84
C SER A 241 -10.01 -9.95 -21.29
N THR A 242 -9.64 -11.23 -21.35
CA THR A 242 -10.51 -12.33 -21.79
C THR A 242 -11.05 -13.15 -20.62
N GLY A 243 -10.42 -13.05 -19.45
CA GLY A 243 -10.65 -13.94 -18.32
C GLY A 243 -10.16 -15.36 -18.57
N SER A 244 -9.32 -15.58 -19.59
CA SER A 244 -8.79 -16.91 -19.90
C SER A 244 -7.64 -17.28 -18.96
N TRP A 245 -7.58 -18.56 -18.62
CA TRP A 245 -6.63 -19.11 -17.65
C TRP A 245 -5.72 -20.10 -18.35
N GLN A 246 -4.42 -19.98 -18.08
CA GLN A 246 -3.41 -20.92 -18.50
C GLN A 246 -2.71 -21.51 -17.30
N ASP A 247 -2.71 -22.82 -17.19
CA ASP A 247 -2.03 -23.56 -16.16
C ASP A 247 -0.59 -23.86 -16.57
N LEU A 248 0.36 -23.45 -15.74
CA LEU A 248 1.80 -23.67 -15.96
C LEU A 248 2.34 -24.82 -15.10
N GLY A 249 1.51 -25.46 -14.28
CA GLY A 249 1.86 -26.62 -13.46
C GLY A 249 1.95 -26.35 -11.96
N VAL A 250 2.35 -27.38 -11.21
CA VAL A 250 2.56 -27.32 -9.76
C VAL A 250 3.99 -26.88 -9.47
N TYR A 251 4.13 -25.91 -8.55
CA TYR A 251 5.42 -25.41 -8.07
C TYR A 251 5.47 -25.59 -6.55
N GLN A 252 6.60 -26.13 -6.06
CA GLN A 252 6.77 -26.55 -4.66
C GLN A 252 6.89 -25.39 -3.67
N ASN A 253 6.79 -24.14 -4.14
CA ASN A 253 6.91 -22.97 -3.30
C ASN A 253 5.81 -21.96 -3.64
N TRP A 254 4.84 -21.81 -2.73
CA TRP A 254 3.78 -20.80 -2.78
C TRP A 254 4.31 -19.36 -2.92
N TRP A 255 5.53 -19.12 -2.44
CA TRP A 255 6.24 -17.85 -2.40
C TRP A 255 7.28 -17.69 -3.51
N ALA A 256 7.35 -18.65 -4.45
CA ALA A 256 8.30 -18.62 -5.56
C ALA A 256 8.20 -17.30 -6.34
N PRO A 257 9.22 -16.42 -6.30
CA PRO A 257 9.18 -15.20 -7.09
C PRO A 257 9.11 -15.53 -8.58
N VAL A 258 8.40 -14.67 -9.31
CA VAL A 258 8.28 -14.76 -10.77
C VAL A 258 8.58 -13.43 -11.42
N ALA A 259 9.03 -13.48 -12.67
CA ALA A 259 9.21 -12.28 -13.50
C ALA A 259 8.88 -12.59 -14.95
N PHE A 260 8.05 -11.76 -15.58
CA PHE A 260 7.83 -11.86 -17.03
C PHE A 260 9.07 -11.38 -17.79
N SER A 261 9.36 -12.01 -18.93
CA SER A 261 10.27 -11.43 -19.92
C SER A 261 9.70 -10.14 -20.48
N ALA A 262 10.55 -9.27 -21.02
CA ALA A 262 10.17 -7.96 -21.54
C ALA A 262 9.15 -8.01 -22.68
N ASP A 263 9.10 -9.11 -23.43
CA ASP A 263 8.14 -9.36 -24.50
C ASP A 263 6.87 -10.10 -24.01
N GLY A 264 6.78 -10.43 -22.72
CA GLY A 264 5.66 -11.16 -22.11
C GLY A 264 5.54 -12.63 -22.55
N THR A 265 6.45 -13.14 -23.40
CA THR A 265 6.34 -14.50 -23.96
C THR A 265 6.84 -15.58 -23.01
N ARG A 266 7.62 -15.20 -22.00
CA ARG A 266 8.19 -16.12 -21.00
C ARG A 266 7.95 -15.64 -19.58
N LEU A 267 7.86 -16.60 -18.67
CA LEU A 267 7.81 -16.38 -17.24
C LEU A 267 9.02 -17.05 -16.60
N MET A 268 9.82 -16.26 -15.89
CA MET A 268 10.91 -16.74 -15.06
C MET A 268 10.34 -17.12 -13.71
N VAL A 269 10.66 -18.32 -13.22
CA VAL A 269 10.13 -18.85 -11.96
C VAL A 269 11.26 -19.44 -11.15
N GLN A 270 11.32 -19.07 -9.87
CA GLN A 270 12.24 -19.72 -8.95
C GLN A 270 11.57 -20.96 -8.39
N ASN A 271 12.20 -22.11 -8.57
CA ASN A 271 11.65 -23.39 -8.14
C ASN A 271 12.62 -24.08 -7.18
N TYR A 272 12.09 -24.83 -6.22
CA TYR A 272 12.89 -25.67 -5.34
C TYR A 272 12.63 -27.12 -5.73
N VAL A 273 13.63 -27.79 -6.31
CA VAL A 273 13.52 -29.16 -6.80
C VAL A 273 14.76 -29.93 -6.36
N ASP A 274 14.58 -31.15 -5.85
CA ASP A 274 15.68 -32.03 -5.43
C ASP A 274 16.70 -31.33 -4.50
N GLN A 275 16.19 -30.58 -3.53
CA GLN A 275 16.95 -29.81 -2.55
C GLN A 275 17.81 -28.67 -3.12
N SER A 276 17.58 -28.29 -4.38
CA SER A 276 18.31 -27.24 -5.09
C SER A 276 17.36 -26.17 -5.61
N TRP A 277 17.82 -24.91 -5.60
CA TRP A 277 17.08 -23.82 -6.22
C TRP A 277 17.37 -23.80 -7.72
N HIS A 278 16.32 -23.67 -8.51
CA HIS A 278 16.35 -23.56 -9.96
C HIS A 278 15.70 -22.26 -10.40
N LEU A 279 16.21 -21.70 -11.49
CA LEU A 279 15.58 -20.65 -12.26
C LEU A 279 15.06 -21.28 -13.56
N ASP A 280 13.74 -21.42 -13.65
CA ASP A 280 13.06 -21.97 -14.81
C ASP A 280 12.54 -20.84 -15.69
N ALA A 281 12.76 -20.94 -17.00
CA ALA A 281 12.10 -20.10 -18.00
C ALA A 281 10.98 -20.91 -18.65
N ILE A 282 9.74 -20.46 -18.48
CA ILE A 282 8.55 -21.11 -19.01
C ILE A 282 8.03 -20.30 -20.19
N GLU A 283 7.77 -20.94 -21.31
CA GLU A 283 7.03 -20.31 -22.41
C GLU A 283 5.57 -20.17 -22.03
N VAL A 284 5.09 -18.93 -21.90
CA VAL A 284 3.75 -18.62 -21.37
C VAL A 284 2.69 -19.31 -22.20
N SER A 285 2.79 -19.30 -23.53
CA SER A 285 1.76 -19.83 -24.44
C SER A 285 1.60 -21.35 -24.38
N SER A 286 2.64 -22.10 -24.02
CA SER A 286 2.61 -23.57 -24.01
C SER A 286 2.69 -24.16 -22.60
N GLY A 287 3.09 -23.38 -21.60
CA GLY A 287 3.43 -23.86 -20.26
C GLY A 287 4.70 -24.72 -20.21
N ARG A 288 5.47 -24.80 -21.30
CA ARG A 288 6.66 -25.64 -21.37
C ARG A 288 7.88 -24.91 -20.80
N THR A 289 8.61 -25.55 -19.91
CA THR A 289 9.96 -25.10 -19.53
C THR A 289 10.90 -25.16 -20.74
N VAL A 290 11.42 -23.99 -21.14
CA VAL A 290 12.32 -23.82 -22.29
C VAL A 290 13.78 -23.69 -21.88
N ALA A 291 14.03 -23.31 -20.63
CA ALA A 291 15.36 -23.30 -20.01
C ALA A 291 15.22 -23.55 -18.51
N SER A 292 16.25 -24.15 -17.92
CA SER A 292 16.37 -24.30 -16.47
C SER A 292 17.85 -24.22 -16.11
N THR A 293 18.17 -23.51 -15.04
CA THR A 293 19.53 -23.42 -14.52
C THR A 293 19.53 -23.42 -13.00
N ASN A 294 20.63 -23.89 -12.39
CA ASN A 294 20.77 -23.89 -10.95
C ASN A 294 20.99 -22.46 -10.46
N LEU A 295 20.19 -22.07 -9.47
CA LEU A 295 20.37 -20.81 -8.76
C LEU A 295 21.18 -21.08 -7.48
N PRO A 296 22.21 -20.28 -7.16
CA PRO A 296 22.93 -20.47 -5.91
C PRO A 296 21.98 -20.34 -4.71
N ARG A 297 22.32 -21.02 -3.60
CA ARG A 297 21.56 -20.90 -2.36
C ARG A 297 21.52 -19.42 -1.93
N ASP A 298 20.38 -18.99 -1.42
CA ASP A 298 20.10 -17.62 -0.94
C ASP A 298 19.94 -16.55 -2.03
N TRP A 299 19.98 -16.94 -3.31
CA TRP A 299 19.61 -16.05 -4.40
C TRP A 299 18.14 -16.21 -4.74
N SER A 300 17.52 -15.12 -5.15
CA SER A 300 16.09 -15.00 -5.45
C SER A 300 15.88 -14.15 -6.70
N ILE A 301 14.88 -14.45 -7.50
CA ILE A 301 14.57 -13.67 -8.70
C ILE A 301 13.79 -12.42 -8.28
N THR A 302 14.08 -11.29 -8.92
CA THR A 302 13.37 -10.05 -8.64
C THR A 302 12.75 -9.39 -9.87
N GLY A 303 13.22 -9.77 -11.07
CA GLY A 303 12.80 -9.13 -12.30
C GLY A 303 13.54 -9.66 -13.51
N TYR A 304 13.27 -9.05 -14.66
CA TYR A 304 13.91 -9.36 -15.94
C TYR A 304 14.60 -8.11 -16.51
N ALA A 305 15.86 -8.24 -16.92
CA ALA A 305 16.62 -7.19 -17.59
C ALA A 305 16.47 -7.33 -19.12
N PRO A 306 15.68 -6.46 -19.79
CA PRO A 306 15.33 -6.62 -21.20
C PRO A 306 16.53 -6.72 -22.13
N ASP A 307 17.45 -5.75 -22.03
CA ASP A 307 18.56 -5.59 -22.97
C ASP A 307 19.70 -6.57 -22.71
N LEU A 308 19.76 -7.10 -21.49
CA LEU A 308 20.77 -8.09 -21.09
C LEU A 308 20.32 -9.52 -21.40
N GLY A 309 19.06 -9.72 -21.83
CA GLY A 309 18.49 -11.02 -22.17
C GLY A 309 18.47 -11.99 -20.98
N GLY A 310 18.38 -11.46 -19.75
CA GLY A 310 18.62 -12.22 -18.54
C GLY A 310 17.67 -11.88 -17.40
N ALA A 311 17.50 -12.83 -16.49
CA ALA A 311 16.81 -12.58 -15.22
C ALA A 311 17.75 -11.80 -14.30
N VAL A 312 17.20 -10.90 -13.49
CA VAL A 312 17.94 -10.30 -12.39
C VAL A 312 17.64 -11.06 -11.13
N VAL A 313 18.73 -11.50 -10.50
CA VAL A 313 18.71 -12.23 -9.25
C VAL A 313 19.34 -11.37 -8.17
N ILE A 314 18.78 -11.48 -6.98
CA ILE A 314 19.22 -10.80 -5.78
C ILE A 314 19.61 -11.83 -4.73
N GLN A 315 20.67 -11.55 -4.00
CA GLN A 315 20.88 -12.13 -2.70
C GLN A 315 20.53 -11.06 -1.68
N ALA A 316 19.34 -11.16 -1.10
CA ALA A 316 18.92 -10.27 -0.03
C ALA A 316 19.67 -10.67 1.25
N GLY A 317 20.37 -9.70 1.84
CA GLY A 317 21.00 -9.83 3.16
C GLY A 317 20.45 -8.77 4.09
N ASP A 318 20.49 -9.06 5.41
CA ASP A 318 20.03 -8.13 6.44
C ASP A 318 20.75 -6.77 6.38
N ASP A 319 22.04 -6.79 6.04
CA ASP A 319 22.90 -5.60 6.00
C ASP A 319 23.31 -5.19 4.57
N ASP A 320 23.27 -6.10 3.60
CA ASP A 320 23.73 -5.85 2.23
C ASP A 320 22.94 -6.68 1.22
N THR A 321 22.25 -6.00 0.31
CA THR A 321 21.69 -6.63 -0.88
C THR A 321 22.77 -6.70 -1.96
N ARG A 322 22.94 -7.90 -2.51
CA ARG A 322 23.78 -8.13 -3.69
C ARG A 322 22.92 -8.42 -4.91
N LEU A 323 23.32 -7.89 -6.05
CA LEU A 323 22.64 -8.06 -7.33
C LEU A 323 23.57 -8.67 -8.36
N GLN A 324 23.02 -9.57 -9.17
CA GLN A 324 23.68 -10.16 -10.32
C GLN A 324 22.65 -10.36 -11.42
N VAL A 325 23.03 -10.05 -12.65
CA VAL A 325 22.22 -10.40 -13.82
C VAL A 325 22.64 -11.80 -14.24
N MET A 326 21.68 -12.69 -14.45
CA MET A 326 21.92 -14.07 -14.89
C MET A 326 21.37 -14.24 -16.29
N ARG A 327 22.22 -14.65 -17.23
CA ARG A 327 21.79 -14.99 -18.59
C ARG A 327 21.08 -16.33 -18.59
N LEU A 328 20.10 -16.44 -19.48
CA LEU A 328 19.44 -17.71 -19.77
C LEU A 328 19.77 -18.14 -21.21
N PRO A 329 19.90 -19.44 -21.49
CA PRO A 329 19.59 -20.57 -20.60
C PRO A 329 20.74 -21.04 -19.70
N ASP A 330 21.97 -20.56 -19.93
CA ASP A 330 23.16 -21.17 -19.32
C ASP A 330 23.38 -20.80 -17.84
N GLY A 331 22.63 -19.84 -17.30
CA GLY A 331 22.79 -19.35 -15.93
C GLY A 331 24.13 -18.66 -15.69
N THR A 332 24.77 -18.15 -16.75
CA THR A 332 26.03 -17.45 -16.59
C THR A 332 25.79 -16.03 -16.09
N PRO A 333 26.56 -15.54 -15.10
CA PRO A 333 26.51 -14.14 -14.74
C PRO A 333 26.78 -13.22 -15.93
N ALA A 334 25.91 -12.24 -16.15
CA ALA A 334 26.13 -11.10 -17.02
C ALA A 334 26.65 -9.93 -16.18
N GLY A 335 27.87 -9.50 -16.46
CA GLY A 335 28.48 -8.36 -15.78
C GLY A 335 29.07 -8.74 -14.42
N ARG A 336 29.26 -7.72 -13.58
CA ARG A 336 29.82 -7.88 -12.23
C ARG A 336 28.70 -7.95 -11.20
N GLU A 337 28.96 -8.66 -10.11
CA GLU A 337 28.13 -8.57 -8.90
C GLU A 337 28.20 -7.15 -8.33
N ILE A 338 27.06 -6.63 -7.91
CA ILE A 338 26.91 -5.29 -7.31
C ILE A 338 26.49 -5.47 -5.86
N SER A 339 27.27 -4.93 -4.94
CA SER A 339 26.92 -4.81 -3.52
C SER A 339 26.44 -3.39 -3.26
N LEU A 340 25.30 -3.24 -2.57
CA LEU A 340 24.72 -1.93 -2.27
C LEU A 340 25.23 -1.33 -0.96
N GLY A 341 25.87 -2.15 -0.12
CA GLY A 341 26.26 -1.80 1.24
C GLY A 341 25.06 -1.47 2.14
N ARG A 342 23.87 -1.93 1.77
CA ARG A 342 22.61 -1.77 2.50
C ARG A 342 21.58 -2.79 2.02
N SER A 343 20.62 -3.12 2.88
CA SER A 343 19.43 -3.88 2.48
C SER A 343 18.50 -3.04 1.59
N ALA A 344 18.11 -3.61 0.46
CA ALA A 344 17.14 -3.04 -0.46
C ALA A 344 16.48 -4.12 -1.31
N ASP A 345 15.20 -3.93 -1.61
CA ASP A 345 14.40 -4.80 -2.45
C ASP A 345 14.12 -4.13 -3.79
N PRO A 346 14.31 -4.80 -4.93
CA PRO A 346 13.96 -4.22 -6.22
C PRO A 346 12.46 -4.09 -6.36
N VAL A 347 12.01 -2.95 -6.89
CA VAL A 347 10.58 -2.62 -7.01
C VAL A 347 10.12 -2.40 -8.44
N ALA A 348 11.00 -1.92 -9.33
CA ALA A 348 10.69 -1.74 -10.75
C ALA A 348 11.94 -1.43 -11.57
N TRP A 349 11.84 -1.66 -12.88
CA TRP A 349 12.78 -1.11 -13.85
C TRP A 349 12.37 0.30 -14.28
N ARG A 350 13.33 1.20 -14.34
CA ARG A 350 13.15 2.54 -14.93
C ARG A 350 13.56 2.57 -16.39
N SER A 351 14.64 1.86 -16.71
CA SER A 351 15.15 1.65 -18.06
C SER A 351 15.83 0.28 -18.10
N ALA A 352 16.30 -0.19 -19.25
CA ALA A 352 16.96 -1.49 -19.33
C ALA A 352 18.27 -1.60 -18.53
N GLY A 353 18.94 -0.48 -18.26
CA GLY A 353 20.17 -0.41 -17.44
C GLY A 353 19.94 0.16 -16.05
N THR A 354 18.70 0.50 -15.68
CA THR A 354 18.40 1.24 -14.45
C THR A 354 17.30 0.57 -13.65
N LEU A 355 17.65 0.10 -12.46
CA LEU A 355 16.75 -0.53 -11.51
C LEU A 355 16.37 0.47 -10.40
N VAL A 356 15.11 0.47 -9.99
CA VAL A 356 14.66 1.16 -8.79
C VAL A 356 14.50 0.15 -7.67
N LEU A 357 15.10 0.44 -6.52
CA LEU A 357 15.03 -0.37 -5.31
C LEU A 357 14.43 0.42 -4.16
N PHE A 358 13.77 -0.28 -3.26
CA PHE A 358 13.28 0.21 -1.99
C PHE A 358 14.22 -0.25 -0.88
N SER A 359 14.93 0.69 -0.26
CA SER A 359 15.78 0.43 0.90
C SER A 359 14.96 0.65 2.17
N THR A 360 14.87 -0.37 3.00
CA THR A 360 14.20 -0.30 4.31
C THR A 360 15.03 0.53 5.30
N SER A 361 14.38 1.03 6.35
CA SER A 361 15.04 1.84 7.38
C SER A 361 16.16 1.04 8.05
N HIS A 362 17.40 1.53 7.94
CA HIS A 362 18.57 0.94 8.60
C HIS A 362 19.37 2.03 9.31
N ALA A 363 19.78 1.74 10.55
CA ALA A 363 20.62 2.63 11.37
C ALA A 363 20.07 4.07 11.53
N GLY A 364 18.75 4.24 11.68
CA GLY A 364 18.11 5.54 11.90
C GLY A 364 17.96 6.39 10.64
N ARG A 365 18.13 5.80 9.46
CA ARG A 365 17.80 6.44 8.17
C ARG A 365 16.38 6.08 7.77
N SER A 366 15.62 7.07 7.31
CA SER A 366 14.30 6.82 6.73
C SER A 366 14.40 5.90 5.51
N PRO A 367 13.35 5.12 5.18
CA PRO A 367 13.33 4.34 3.97
C PRO A 367 13.53 5.24 2.74
N GLU A 368 14.12 4.67 1.69
CA GLU A 368 14.48 5.40 0.46
C GLU A 368 14.07 4.59 -0.78
N LEU A 369 13.63 5.28 -1.83
CA LEU A 369 13.72 4.74 -3.19
C LEU A 369 15.07 5.15 -3.76
N ILE A 370 15.85 4.17 -4.20
CA ILE A 370 17.15 4.38 -4.81
C ILE A 370 17.12 3.88 -6.26
N GLU A 371 17.76 4.63 -7.13
CA GLU A 371 18.06 4.27 -8.50
C GLU A 371 19.45 3.66 -8.55
N LEU A 372 19.57 2.50 -9.19
CA LEU A 372 20.82 1.81 -9.44
C LEU A 372 21.06 1.70 -10.94
N ASP A 373 22.19 2.22 -11.38
CA ASP A 373 22.74 1.92 -12.70
C ASP A 373 23.45 0.55 -12.64
N VAL A 374 22.93 -0.43 -13.37
CA VAL A 374 23.34 -1.83 -13.28
C VAL A 374 24.75 -2.05 -13.88
N ASP A 375 25.17 -1.21 -14.82
CA ASP A 375 26.50 -1.33 -15.43
C ASP A 375 27.59 -0.75 -14.52
N THR A 376 27.35 0.48 -14.04
CA THR A 376 28.32 1.28 -13.27
C THR A 376 28.20 1.09 -11.76
N GLY A 377 27.16 0.40 -11.29
CA GLY A 377 26.88 0.24 -9.85
C GLY A 377 26.59 1.56 -9.15
N ALA A 378 26.36 2.64 -9.89
CA ALA A 378 26.11 3.96 -9.32
C ALA A 378 24.71 4.00 -8.70
N VAL A 379 24.63 4.49 -7.47
CA VAL A 379 23.37 4.59 -6.72
C VAL A 379 23.01 6.06 -6.50
N ARG A 380 21.74 6.41 -6.70
CA ARG A 380 21.19 7.74 -6.44
C ARG A 380 19.84 7.64 -5.73
N VAL A 381 19.62 8.44 -4.69
CA VAL A 381 18.30 8.52 -4.02
C VAL A 381 17.31 9.26 -4.93
N LEU A 382 16.16 8.64 -5.20
CA LEU A 382 15.05 9.23 -5.96
C LEU A 382 14.00 9.86 -5.06
N ALA A 383 13.68 9.18 -3.96
CA ALA A 383 12.65 9.61 -3.03
C ALA A 383 12.96 9.08 -1.62
N THR A 384 12.40 9.75 -0.63
CA THR A 384 12.42 9.35 0.78
C THR A 384 11.00 9.06 1.25
N PHE A 385 10.85 8.39 2.40
CA PHE A 385 9.55 8.20 3.03
C PHE A 385 9.51 8.91 4.38
N GLU A 386 8.46 9.69 4.63
CA GLU A 386 8.20 10.19 5.99
C GLU A 386 7.97 8.99 6.91
N GLU A 387 8.72 8.91 8.01
CA GLU A 387 8.47 7.96 9.09
C GLU A 387 7.49 8.59 10.09
N PRO A 388 6.18 8.26 10.05
CA PRO A 388 5.27 8.72 11.07
C PRO A 388 5.57 8.03 12.41
N LEU A 389 5.08 8.63 13.50
CA LEU A 389 5.07 8.01 14.83
C LEU A 389 4.41 6.62 14.83
N LEU A 390 3.53 6.35 13.86
CA LEU A 390 2.67 5.17 13.80
C LEU A 390 3.16 4.07 12.84
N GLY A 391 4.47 3.98 12.60
CA GLY A 391 5.12 2.88 11.89
C GLY A 391 5.76 3.26 10.56
N GLY A 392 6.38 2.28 9.90
CA GLY A 392 7.18 2.48 8.68
C GLY A 392 6.45 2.21 7.37
N VAL A 393 7.21 2.22 6.29
CA VAL A 393 6.80 1.70 4.99
C VAL A 393 7.31 0.28 4.87
N ASN A 394 6.42 -0.67 4.57
CA ASN A 394 6.77 -2.10 4.54
C ASN A 394 7.03 -2.58 3.10
N SER A 395 6.36 -1.98 2.12
CA SER A 395 6.50 -2.38 0.72
C SER A 395 6.11 -1.25 -0.22
N VAL A 396 6.70 -1.26 -1.41
CA VAL A 396 6.40 -0.32 -2.50
C VAL A 396 6.31 -1.11 -3.80
N ALA A 397 5.30 -0.83 -4.61
CA ALA A 397 5.21 -1.27 -5.99
C ALA A 397 5.12 -0.03 -6.89
N LEU A 398 5.83 -0.01 -8.02
CA LEU A 398 5.86 1.12 -8.93
C LEU A 398 5.35 0.72 -10.32
N ALA A 399 4.72 1.66 -11.02
CA ALA A 399 4.33 1.50 -12.41
C ALA A 399 5.54 1.74 -13.32
N SER A 400 6.21 0.68 -13.76
CA SER A 400 7.47 0.73 -14.51
C SER A 400 7.40 1.60 -15.76
N ASP A 401 6.30 1.56 -16.51
CA ASP A 401 6.16 2.29 -17.78
C ASP A 401 6.07 3.80 -17.57
N LEU A 402 5.74 4.23 -16.35
CA LEU A 402 5.70 5.63 -15.98
C LEU A 402 7.06 6.14 -15.47
N LEU A 403 7.93 5.26 -14.98
CA LEU A 403 9.17 5.66 -14.31
C LEU A 403 10.21 6.25 -15.28
N ALA A 404 10.29 5.75 -16.51
CA ALA A 404 11.24 6.26 -17.50
C ALA A 404 11.12 7.79 -17.66
N ASP A 405 9.87 8.25 -17.76
CA ASP A 405 9.52 9.66 -17.94
C ASP A 405 9.21 10.39 -16.63
N ALA A 406 9.25 9.73 -15.47
CA ALA A 406 8.87 10.35 -14.20
C ALA A 406 9.86 11.45 -13.79
N GLY A 407 9.35 12.67 -13.57
CA GLY A 407 10.06 13.71 -12.81
C GLY A 407 9.92 13.49 -11.30
N THR A 408 10.54 14.35 -10.49
CA THR A 408 10.29 14.42 -9.05
C THR A 408 9.41 15.63 -8.70
N THR A 409 8.71 15.58 -7.58
CA THR A 409 7.93 16.72 -7.05
C THR A 409 7.95 16.78 -5.53
N ASP A 410 8.04 17.97 -4.96
CA ASP A 410 7.93 18.27 -3.53
C ASP A 410 6.49 18.61 -3.10
N ALA A 411 5.51 18.34 -3.97
CA ALA A 411 4.12 18.70 -3.74
C ALA A 411 3.53 18.01 -2.51
N GLN A 412 2.75 18.76 -1.74
CA GLN A 412 2.05 18.24 -0.57
C GLN A 412 1.01 17.17 -0.94
N PRO A 413 0.82 16.13 -0.11
CA PRO A 413 -0.10 15.05 -0.40
C PRO A 413 -1.57 15.50 -0.34
N GLU A 414 -2.27 15.37 -1.46
CA GLU A 414 -3.72 15.48 -1.56
C GLU A 414 -4.38 14.14 -1.18
N ARG A 415 -4.81 14.05 0.07
CA ARG A 415 -5.45 12.85 0.65
C ARG A 415 -6.95 12.75 0.40
N GLY A 416 -7.49 13.67 -0.41
CA GLY A 416 -8.90 13.71 -0.76
C GLY A 416 -9.81 14.21 0.37
N PRO A 417 -11.14 14.13 0.18
CA PRO A 417 -12.10 14.51 1.19
C PRO A 417 -11.94 13.68 2.46
N TRP A 418 -11.89 14.32 3.63
CA TRP A 418 -11.92 13.59 4.91
C TRP A 418 -13.13 12.65 5.00
N PRO A 419 -13.00 11.46 5.60
CA PRO A 419 -14.13 10.57 5.83
C PRO A 419 -15.30 11.28 6.52
N VAL A 420 -16.53 11.03 6.06
CA VAL A 420 -17.75 11.70 6.58
C VAL A 420 -17.88 11.56 8.10
N GLY A 421 -17.59 10.38 8.65
CA GLY A 421 -17.64 10.14 10.10
C GLY A 421 -16.71 11.05 10.89
N ILE A 422 -15.50 11.31 10.41
CA ILE A 422 -14.54 12.21 11.05
C ILE A 422 -15.04 13.65 11.01
N ARG A 423 -15.60 14.07 9.87
CA ARG A 423 -16.22 15.41 9.76
C ARG A 423 -17.35 15.60 10.75
N ILE A 424 -18.23 14.59 10.87
CA ILE A 424 -19.33 14.61 11.83
C ILE A 424 -18.79 14.66 13.26
N ALA A 425 -17.81 13.82 13.60
CA ALA A 425 -17.21 13.79 14.94
C ALA A 425 -16.59 15.13 15.34
N ILE A 426 -15.83 15.75 14.43
CA ILE A 426 -15.24 17.07 14.64
C ILE A 426 -16.34 18.13 14.76
N GLY A 427 -17.37 18.07 13.91
CA GLY A 427 -18.55 18.94 14.01
C GLY A 427 -19.22 18.85 15.39
N VAL A 428 -19.49 17.63 15.87
CA VAL A 428 -20.09 17.38 17.19
C VAL A 428 -19.19 17.88 18.32
N LEU A 429 -17.89 17.62 18.26
CA LEU A 429 -16.92 18.07 19.27
C LEU A 429 -16.91 19.61 19.36
N LEU A 430 -16.78 20.28 18.21
CA LEU A 430 -16.79 21.75 18.14
C LEU A 430 -18.13 22.32 18.62
N GLY A 431 -19.25 21.68 18.27
CA GLY A 431 -20.57 22.01 18.79
C GLY A 431 -20.67 21.89 20.31
N GLY A 432 -20.15 20.79 20.88
CA GLY A 432 -20.10 20.57 22.33
C GLY A 432 -19.26 21.62 23.05
N ILE A 433 -18.07 21.94 22.53
CA ILE A 433 -17.20 23.01 23.04
C ILE A 433 -17.93 24.35 23.03
N ALA A 434 -18.62 24.67 21.94
CA ALA A 434 -19.41 25.89 21.84
C ALA A 434 -20.54 25.95 22.90
N VAL A 435 -21.27 24.86 23.11
CA VAL A 435 -22.32 24.77 24.14
C VAL A 435 -21.74 24.94 25.55
N VAL A 436 -20.61 24.30 25.86
CA VAL A 436 -19.92 24.44 27.15
C VAL A 436 -19.43 25.86 27.37
N ALA A 437 -18.85 26.50 26.35
CA ALA A 437 -18.43 27.88 26.38
C ALA A 437 -19.60 28.84 26.65
N VAL A 438 -20.75 28.61 25.99
CA VAL A 438 -21.98 29.39 26.23
C VAL A 438 -22.51 29.18 27.64
N ARG A 439 -22.51 27.95 28.15
CA ARG A 439 -22.98 27.62 29.52
C ARG A 439 -22.08 28.21 30.60
N SER A 440 -20.76 28.06 30.49
CA SER A 440 -19.81 28.60 31.47
C SER A 440 -19.91 30.12 31.54
N TRP A 441 -20.08 30.76 30.38
CA TRP A 441 -20.31 32.18 30.27
C TRP A 441 -21.65 32.63 30.88
N ARG A 442 -22.72 31.84 30.75
CA ARG A 442 -24.00 32.10 31.46
C ARG A 442 -23.83 32.00 32.98
N ARG A 443 -23.10 31.00 33.48
CA ARG A 443 -22.84 30.84 34.92
C ARG A 443 -21.98 31.96 35.48
N ALA A 444 -20.99 32.45 34.74
CA ALA A 444 -20.17 33.58 35.17
C ALA A 444 -20.94 34.91 35.26
N ARG A 445 -22.20 34.96 34.79
CA ARG A 445 -23.09 36.12 34.88
C ARG A 445 -24.14 36.02 36.00
N ALA A 446 -24.43 34.81 36.45
CA ALA A 446 -25.33 34.55 37.57
C ALA A 446 -24.52 34.62 38.86
#